data_AF-A0A1F2U9E0-F1
#
_entry.id   AF-A0A1F2U9E0-F1
#
_cell.length_a   1.000
_cell.length_b   1.000
_cell.length_c   1.000
_cell.angle_alpha   90.00
_cell.angle_beta   90.00
_cell.angle_gamma   90.00
#
_symmetry.space_group_name_H-M   'P 1'
#
loop_
_entity.id
_entity.type
_entity.pdbx_description
1 polymer ?
#
loop_
_entity_poly.entity_id
_entity_poly.type
_entity_poly.pdbx_seq_one_letter_code
_entity_poly.pdbx_strand_id
1 'polypeptide(L)'
;MALVVCGHVHRCGGQSEKLGNATVINVASHDSPGSLGRIAVIDIQNNGQLNIRWHWLPGLQGIWDIGPGYKIALENKGITTVEELASADPEAVSKILNSGLPRARQLCARAKAGIQNTHIVLSEPKLPRGEWIFLDIETDPGQSWAWLIGVFSEHDHCFRQFFAKHPREEKGMLEDFVKYAQSQPNAIFLSKSGNNVDSRVPLARIKHYGLEEHFRSRIEDIHKALAESVVLPVRGFDLKTVASYFGYQFRHPDLDGRMVPFEYDEYVRSQNPAVAKRLLEYNEDDVMSLRYIVRKLMGTE
;
A
#
# COMPACT_ATOMS: atom_id res chain seq x y z
N MET A 1 29.67 -21.52 -29.60
CA MET A 1 28.72 -20.56 -29.01
C MET A 1 28.98 -20.50 -27.52
N ALA A 2 28.99 -19.30 -26.94
CA ALA A 2 29.01 -19.14 -25.48
C ALA A 2 27.61 -18.79 -24.95
N LEU A 3 27.23 -19.33 -23.80
CA LEU A 3 26.02 -18.94 -23.07
C LEU A 3 26.47 -18.29 -21.77
N VAL A 4 26.00 -17.06 -21.51
CA VAL A 4 26.28 -16.31 -20.28
C VAL A 4 24.97 -16.08 -19.55
N VAL A 5 24.87 -16.59 -18.32
CA VAL A 5 23.72 -16.33 -17.44
C VAL A 5 24.17 -15.37 -16.34
N CYS A 6 23.48 -14.24 -16.21
CA CYS A 6 23.78 -13.20 -15.23
C CYS A 6 22.56 -12.95 -14.32
N GLY A 7 22.81 -12.69 -13.04
CA GLY A 7 21.78 -12.36 -12.04
C GLY A 7 21.98 -10.99 -11.38
N HIS A 8 22.84 -10.13 -11.92
CA HIS A 8 23.34 -8.94 -11.21
C HIS A 8 22.84 -7.60 -11.78
N VAL A 9 22.56 -7.49 -13.09
CA VAL A 9 22.14 -6.21 -13.69
C VAL A 9 20.62 -6.09 -13.62
N HIS A 10 20.07 -5.77 -12.45
CA HIS A 10 18.61 -5.79 -12.18
C HIS A 10 17.78 -4.97 -13.19
N ARG A 11 18.32 -3.84 -13.68
CA ARG A 11 17.67 -2.96 -14.69
C ARG A 11 17.44 -3.62 -16.04
N CYS A 12 18.21 -4.66 -16.36
CA CYS A 12 18.13 -5.40 -17.62
C CYS A 12 17.68 -6.85 -17.38
N GLY A 13 17.12 -7.17 -16.22
CA GLY A 13 16.66 -8.53 -15.90
C GLY A 13 15.41 -8.91 -16.71
N GLY A 14 15.25 -10.19 -17.03
CA GLY A 14 14.19 -10.71 -17.90
C GLY A 14 14.48 -10.56 -19.39
N GLN A 15 15.73 -10.30 -19.77
CA GLN A 15 16.14 -10.08 -21.15
C GLN A 15 17.17 -11.10 -21.59
N SER A 16 17.17 -11.38 -22.89
CA SER A 16 18.20 -12.16 -23.56
C SER A 16 18.63 -11.46 -24.84
N GLU A 17 19.94 -11.37 -25.07
CA GLU A 17 20.49 -10.71 -26.24
C GLU A 17 21.71 -11.47 -26.77
N LYS A 18 21.92 -11.44 -28.09
CA LYS A 18 23.08 -12.04 -28.74
C LYS A 18 24.17 -10.99 -28.93
N LEU A 19 25.28 -11.13 -28.20
CA LEU A 19 26.45 -10.26 -28.26
C LEU A 19 27.64 -11.02 -28.85
N GLY A 20 27.94 -10.78 -30.13
CA GLY A 20 28.97 -11.51 -30.86
C GLY A 20 28.68 -13.02 -30.96
N ASN A 21 29.58 -13.84 -30.41
CA ASN A 21 29.44 -15.31 -30.37
C ASN A 21 28.75 -15.83 -29.09
N ALA A 22 28.31 -14.92 -28.21
CA ALA A 22 27.67 -15.23 -26.95
C ALA A 22 26.18 -14.85 -26.95
N THR A 23 25.35 -15.68 -26.35
CA THR A 23 24.00 -15.30 -25.93
C THR A 23 24.04 -14.98 -24.45
N VAL A 24 23.66 -13.76 -24.08
CA VAL A 24 23.59 -13.30 -22.69
C VAL A 24 22.13 -13.38 -22.24
N ILE A 25 21.90 -14.00 -21.10
CA ILE A 25 20.58 -14.15 -20.48
C ILE A 25 20.68 -13.57 -19.07
N ASN A 26 19.92 -12.52 -18.79
CA ASN A 26 19.93 -11.87 -17.50
C ASN A 26 18.68 -12.22 -16.70
N VAL A 27 18.81 -13.11 -15.72
CA VAL A 27 17.73 -13.59 -14.84
C VAL A 27 17.62 -12.79 -13.53
N ALA A 28 18.32 -11.64 -13.41
CA ALA A 28 18.27 -10.80 -12.22
C ALA A 28 16.82 -10.45 -11.87
N SER A 29 16.41 -10.66 -10.62
CA SER A 29 15.14 -10.18 -10.05
C SER A 29 15.44 -9.03 -9.10
N HIS A 30 14.51 -8.12 -8.81
CA HIS A 30 14.76 -7.08 -7.80
C HIS A 30 14.81 -7.69 -6.40
N ASP A 31 15.69 -7.16 -5.54
CA ASP A 31 15.88 -7.65 -4.17
C ASP A 31 14.78 -7.18 -3.20
N SER A 32 13.90 -6.27 -3.66
CA SER A 32 12.80 -5.76 -2.84
C SER A 32 11.80 -6.89 -2.54
N PRO A 33 11.34 -7.04 -1.28
CA PRO A 33 10.31 -8.01 -0.92
C PRO A 33 9.08 -7.92 -1.84
N GLY A 34 8.65 -9.06 -2.38
CA GLY A 34 7.48 -9.14 -3.27
C GLY A 34 7.76 -8.91 -4.77
N SER A 35 9.01 -8.63 -5.16
CA SER A 35 9.41 -8.52 -6.57
C SER A 35 9.14 -9.82 -7.34
N LEU A 36 8.79 -9.69 -8.63
CA LEU A 36 8.62 -10.86 -9.50
C LEU A 36 9.95 -11.61 -9.64
N GLY A 37 9.93 -12.90 -9.29
CA GLY A 37 11.03 -13.80 -9.58
C GLY A 37 11.08 -14.07 -11.09
N ARG A 38 12.27 -14.07 -11.68
CA ARG A 38 12.45 -14.33 -13.12
C ARG A 38 13.15 -15.68 -13.30
N ILE A 39 12.59 -16.52 -14.15
CA ILE A 39 13.14 -17.84 -14.51
C ILE A 39 13.29 -17.88 -16.02
N ALA A 40 14.49 -18.23 -16.49
CA ALA A 40 14.72 -18.62 -17.86
C ALA A 40 14.89 -20.14 -17.94
N VAL A 41 14.04 -20.81 -18.71
CA VAL A 41 14.24 -22.20 -19.13
C VAL A 41 14.96 -22.17 -20.48
N ILE A 42 16.18 -22.71 -20.49
CA ILE A 42 17.09 -22.61 -21.64
C ILE A 42 17.30 -24.02 -22.21
N ASP A 43 16.67 -24.32 -23.35
CA ASP A 43 16.91 -25.56 -24.07
C ASP A 43 18.08 -25.36 -25.05
N ILE A 44 19.14 -26.16 -24.90
CA ILE A 44 20.32 -26.13 -25.77
C ILE A 44 20.22 -27.29 -26.78
N GLN A 45 20.08 -26.97 -28.06
CA GLN A 45 20.01 -27.97 -29.12
C GLN A 45 21.41 -28.48 -29.54
N ASN A 46 21.48 -29.66 -30.16
CA ASN A 46 22.73 -30.29 -30.61
C ASN A 46 23.53 -29.45 -31.63
N ASN A 47 22.85 -28.58 -32.40
CA ASN A 47 23.47 -27.64 -33.33
C ASN A 47 23.97 -26.34 -32.64
N GLY A 48 23.85 -26.25 -31.31
CA GLY A 48 24.16 -25.07 -30.53
C GLY A 48 23.09 -23.97 -30.58
N GLN A 49 21.90 -24.22 -31.12
CA GLN A 49 20.81 -23.25 -31.05
C GLN A 49 20.18 -23.25 -29.66
N LEU A 50 19.84 -22.05 -29.15
CA LEU A 50 19.14 -21.89 -27.88
C LEU A 50 17.67 -21.61 -28.11
N ASN A 51 16.80 -22.29 -27.37
CA ASN A 51 15.41 -21.90 -27.19
C ASN A 51 15.21 -21.44 -25.74
N ILE A 52 14.81 -20.19 -25.55
CA ILE A 52 14.69 -19.57 -24.23
C ILE A 52 13.21 -19.32 -23.97
N ARG A 53 12.67 -19.92 -22.91
CA ARG A 53 11.32 -19.64 -22.41
C ARG A 53 11.43 -18.93 -21.07
N TRP A 54 10.74 -17.81 -20.94
CA TRP A 54 10.72 -17.04 -19.71
C TRP A 54 9.47 -17.34 -18.89
N HIS A 55 9.66 -17.43 -17.57
CA HIS A 55 8.59 -17.55 -16.59
C HIS A 55 8.83 -16.55 -15.47
N TRP A 56 7.76 -15.94 -15.01
CA TRP A 56 7.78 -15.06 -13.84
C TRP A 56 7.13 -15.80 -12.70
N LEU A 57 7.65 -15.63 -11.49
CA LEU A 57 7.10 -16.21 -10.27
C LEU A 57 6.62 -15.11 -9.31
N PRO A 58 5.44 -15.27 -8.71
CA PRO A 58 4.47 -16.36 -8.92
C PRO A 58 3.50 -16.08 -10.09
N GLY A 59 4.00 -15.93 -11.32
CA GLY A 59 3.21 -15.80 -12.55
C GLY A 59 2.09 -14.76 -12.44
N LEU A 60 0.90 -15.10 -12.93
CA LEU A 60 -0.29 -14.27 -12.78
C LEU A 60 -0.63 -13.98 -11.30
N GLN A 61 -0.38 -14.92 -10.37
CA GLN A 61 -0.61 -14.71 -8.93
C GLN A 61 0.42 -13.77 -8.26
N GLY A 62 1.46 -13.38 -9.01
CA GLY A 62 2.37 -12.31 -8.63
C GLY A 62 1.68 -10.94 -8.70
N ILE A 63 0.67 -10.81 -9.54
CA ILE A 63 -0.14 -9.60 -9.65
C ILE A 63 -1.12 -9.54 -8.47
N TRP A 64 -1.05 -8.44 -7.72
CA TRP A 64 -1.95 -8.21 -6.60
C TRP A 64 -3.41 -8.33 -7.05
N ASP A 65 -4.20 -9.04 -6.25
CA ASP A 65 -5.62 -9.32 -6.45
C ASP A 65 -5.94 -10.40 -7.52
N ILE A 66 -4.94 -11.16 -7.96
CA ILE A 66 -5.14 -12.40 -8.72
C ILE A 66 -5.01 -13.61 -7.80
N GLY A 67 -6.16 -14.16 -7.40
CA GLY A 67 -6.24 -15.43 -6.67
C GLY A 67 -6.15 -16.67 -7.59
N PRO A 68 -6.09 -17.89 -7.01
CA PRO A 68 -6.02 -19.14 -7.77
C PRO A 68 -7.15 -19.29 -8.81
N GLY A 69 -8.38 -18.90 -8.47
CA GLY A 69 -9.52 -18.97 -9.38
C GLY A 69 -9.37 -18.05 -10.60
N TYR A 70 -8.90 -16.82 -10.39
CA TYR A 70 -8.64 -15.88 -11.50
C TYR A 70 -7.51 -16.37 -12.39
N LYS A 71 -6.43 -16.93 -11.81
CA LYS A 71 -5.36 -17.57 -12.57
C LYS A 71 -5.91 -18.66 -13.50
N ILE A 72 -6.67 -19.62 -12.95
CA ILE A 72 -7.25 -20.72 -13.75
C ILE A 72 -8.17 -20.19 -14.86
N ALA A 73 -9.02 -19.21 -14.55
CA ALA A 73 -9.93 -18.61 -15.53
C ALA A 73 -9.18 -17.93 -16.69
N LEU A 74 -8.11 -17.19 -16.40
CA LEU A 74 -7.24 -16.56 -17.39
C LEU A 74 -6.51 -17.61 -18.23
N GLU A 75 -5.91 -18.62 -17.59
CA GLU A 75 -5.15 -19.69 -18.26
C GLU A 75 -6.04 -20.50 -19.22
N ASN A 76 -7.27 -20.83 -18.81
CA ASN A 76 -8.26 -21.52 -19.66
C ASN A 76 -8.67 -20.71 -20.90
N LYS A 77 -8.34 -19.42 -20.93
CA LYS A 77 -8.61 -18.50 -22.05
C LYS A 77 -7.33 -18.06 -22.76
N GLY A 78 -6.20 -18.72 -22.48
CA GLY A 78 -4.93 -18.49 -23.16
C GLY A 78 -4.11 -17.33 -22.60
N ILE A 79 -4.52 -16.73 -21.48
CA ILE A 79 -3.71 -15.74 -20.75
C ILE A 79 -2.98 -16.50 -19.65
N THR A 80 -1.73 -16.85 -19.89
CA THR A 80 -0.90 -17.70 -19.01
C THR A 80 0.27 -16.96 -18.38
N THR A 81 0.65 -15.83 -18.96
CA THR A 81 1.80 -15.01 -18.53
C THR A 81 1.38 -13.61 -18.11
N VAL A 82 2.27 -12.92 -17.37
CA VAL A 82 2.02 -11.53 -16.94
C VAL A 82 2.02 -10.59 -18.15
N GLU A 83 2.84 -10.88 -19.16
CA GLU A 83 2.96 -10.16 -20.42
C GLU A 83 1.68 -10.24 -21.25
N GLU A 84 1.07 -11.42 -21.33
CA GLU A 84 -0.23 -11.61 -21.98
C GLU A 84 -1.32 -10.85 -21.24
N LEU A 85 -1.34 -10.90 -19.90
CA LEU A 85 -2.31 -10.11 -19.13
C LEU A 85 -2.09 -8.60 -19.29
N ALA A 86 -0.83 -8.15 -19.32
CA ALA A 86 -0.48 -6.75 -19.54
C ALA A 86 -0.92 -6.27 -20.93
N SER A 87 -0.88 -7.14 -21.94
CA SER A 87 -1.25 -6.81 -23.32
C SER A 87 -2.72 -7.09 -23.65
N ALA A 88 -3.44 -7.77 -22.76
CA ALA A 88 -4.83 -8.16 -22.96
C ALA A 88 -5.76 -6.95 -23.03
N ASP A 89 -6.86 -7.12 -23.77
CA ASP A 89 -7.99 -6.19 -23.75
C ASP A 89 -8.74 -6.28 -22.40
N PRO A 90 -8.84 -5.18 -21.63
CA PRO A 90 -9.57 -5.17 -20.37
C PRO A 90 -11.05 -5.58 -20.48
N GLU A 91 -11.71 -5.37 -21.63
CA GLU A 91 -13.09 -5.84 -21.81
C GLU A 91 -13.17 -7.36 -21.89
N ALA A 92 -12.25 -7.99 -22.62
CA ALA A 92 -12.11 -9.43 -22.65
C ALA A 92 -11.79 -9.99 -21.25
N VAL A 93 -10.81 -9.40 -20.54
CA VAL A 93 -10.44 -9.82 -19.17
C VAL A 93 -11.63 -9.67 -18.21
N SER A 94 -12.41 -8.59 -18.31
CA SER A 94 -13.63 -8.39 -17.53
C SER A 94 -14.65 -9.50 -17.74
N LYS A 95 -14.83 -9.97 -18.99
CA LYS A 95 -15.74 -11.07 -19.33
C LYS A 95 -15.21 -12.41 -18.82
N ILE A 96 -13.91 -12.67 -18.95
CA ILE A 96 -13.26 -13.91 -18.48
C ILE A 96 -13.42 -14.05 -16.95
N LEU A 97 -13.21 -12.96 -16.22
CA LEU A 97 -13.18 -12.97 -14.76
C LEU A 97 -14.51 -12.63 -14.09
N ASN A 98 -15.51 -12.18 -14.88
CA ASN A 98 -16.76 -11.59 -14.37
C ASN A 98 -16.50 -10.53 -13.28
N SER A 99 -15.47 -9.70 -13.47
CA SER A 99 -14.94 -8.79 -12.45
C SER A 99 -15.39 -7.34 -12.59
N GLY A 100 -15.98 -7.00 -13.74
CA GLY A 100 -16.28 -5.63 -14.14
C GLY A 100 -15.08 -4.92 -14.77
N LEU A 101 -15.36 -4.02 -15.70
CA LEU A 101 -14.34 -3.34 -16.50
C LEU A 101 -13.33 -2.53 -15.67
N PRO A 102 -13.71 -1.80 -14.59
CA PRO A 102 -12.75 -1.08 -13.76
C PRO A 102 -11.68 -2.00 -13.15
N ARG A 103 -12.10 -3.14 -12.60
CA ARG A 103 -11.17 -4.11 -11.99
C ARG A 103 -10.29 -4.78 -13.03
N ALA A 104 -10.86 -5.16 -14.19
CA ALA A 104 -10.07 -5.73 -15.28
C ALA A 104 -9.00 -4.75 -15.80
N ARG A 105 -9.32 -3.46 -15.93
CA ARG A 105 -8.36 -2.40 -16.27
C ARG A 105 -7.23 -2.32 -15.24
N GLN A 106 -7.58 -2.35 -13.95
CA GLN A 106 -6.58 -2.36 -12.87
C GLN A 106 -5.67 -3.59 -12.93
N LEU A 107 -6.20 -4.79 -13.18
CA LEU A 107 -5.39 -6.01 -13.27
C LEU A 107 -4.41 -5.96 -14.45
N CYS A 108 -4.86 -5.53 -15.63
CA CYS A 108 -3.99 -5.34 -16.79
C CYS A 108 -2.93 -4.27 -16.52
N ALA A 109 -3.31 -3.15 -15.87
CA ALA A 109 -2.38 -2.09 -15.51
C ALA A 109 -1.36 -2.52 -14.46
N ARG A 110 -1.75 -3.33 -13.45
CA ARG A 110 -0.82 -3.91 -12.47
C ARG A 110 0.17 -4.86 -13.14
N ALA A 111 -0.29 -5.65 -14.10
CA ALA A 111 0.59 -6.49 -14.91
C ALA A 111 1.62 -5.66 -15.68
N LYS A 112 1.19 -4.56 -16.32
CA LYS A 112 2.09 -3.59 -16.96
C LYS A 112 3.09 -2.97 -15.96
N ALA A 113 2.60 -2.51 -14.81
CA ALA A 113 3.42 -1.92 -13.76
C ALA A 113 4.50 -2.90 -13.26
N GLY A 114 4.12 -4.17 -13.04
CA GLY A 114 5.04 -5.24 -12.65
C GLY A 114 6.14 -5.52 -13.68
N ILE A 115 5.81 -5.51 -14.98
CA ILE A 115 6.79 -5.68 -16.07
C ILE A 115 7.74 -4.49 -16.14
N GLN A 116 7.21 -3.28 -16.08
CA GLN A 116 8.00 -2.04 -16.15
C GLN A 116 8.75 -1.74 -14.86
N ASN A 117 8.43 -2.47 -13.78
CA ASN A 117 8.90 -2.22 -12.43
C ASN A 117 8.74 -0.75 -12.00
N THR A 118 7.60 -0.16 -12.37
CA THR A 118 7.26 1.22 -12.00
C THR A 118 5.75 1.34 -11.84
N HIS A 119 5.34 2.34 -11.08
CA HIS A 119 3.93 2.65 -10.92
C HIS A 119 3.36 3.24 -12.21
N ILE A 120 2.06 3.04 -12.41
CA ILE A 120 1.30 3.63 -13.51
C ILE A 120 0.20 4.47 -12.89
N VAL A 121 0.23 5.78 -13.18
CA VAL A 121 -0.85 6.70 -12.83
C VAL A 121 -1.98 6.49 -13.84
N LEU A 122 -3.14 6.08 -13.34
CA LEU A 122 -4.36 5.86 -14.11
C LEU A 122 -5.17 7.15 -14.25
N SER A 123 -5.17 7.97 -13.20
CA SER A 123 -5.85 9.27 -13.14
C SER A 123 -5.32 10.08 -11.96
N GLU A 124 -5.63 11.37 -11.92
CA GLU A 124 -5.39 12.19 -10.73
C GLU A 124 -6.29 11.68 -9.57
N PRO A 125 -5.74 11.50 -8.35
CA PRO A 125 -6.53 11.07 -7.21
C PRO A 125 -7.61 12.11 -6.88
N LYS A 126 -8.86 11.63 -6.75
CA LYS A 126 -10.01 12.48 -6.41
C LYS A 126 -10.00 12.81 -4.91
N LEU A 127 -9.13 13.73 -4.52
CA LEU A 127 -9.02 14.21 -3.15
C LEU A 127 -9.95 15.41 -2.92
N PRO A 128 -10.48 15.57 -1.70
CA PRO A 128 -11.31 16.73 -1.39
C PRO A 128 -10.48 18.02 -1.43
N ARG A 129 -11.06 19.11 -1.92
CA ARG A 129 -10.39 20.41 -1.99
C ARG A 129 -10.47 21.12 -0.65
N GLY A 130 -9.36 21.67 -0.16
CA GLY A 130 -9.33 22.45 1.07
C GLY A 130 -7.98 22.35 1.78
N GLU A 131 -7.97 22.76 3.03
CA GLU A 131 -6.85 22.55 3.94
C GLU A 131 -6.91 21.12 4.48
N TRP A 132 -5.78 20.42 4.45
CA TRP A 132 -5.72 19.02 4.87
C TRP A 132 -5.11 18.86 6.25
N ILE A 133 -5.72 17.96 7.02
CA ILE A 133 -5.14 17.39 8.22
C ILE A 133 -5.05 15.87 7.98
N PHE A 134 -3.85 15.32 7.96
CA PHE A 134 -3.69 13.86 7.90
C PHE A 134 -3.99 13.27 9.26
N LEU A 135 -4.71 12.15 9.29
CA LEU A 135 -5.25 11.50 10.48
C LEU A 135 -4.97 10.01 10.43
N ASP A 136 -4.50 9.48 11.54
CA ASP A 136 -4.42 8.04 11.81
C ASP A 136 -4.84 7.77 13.28
N ILE A 137 -5.43 6.60 13.53
CA ILE A 137 -5.88 6.21 14.87
C ILE A 137 -5.38 4.82 15.23
N GLU A 138 -5.19 4.61 16.53
CA GLU A 138 -4.93 3.28 17.08
C GLU A 138 -6.05 2.84 18.01
N THR A 139 -6.48 1.60 17.84
CA THR A 139 -7.61 1.02 18.56
C THR A 139 -7.23 -0.25 19.27
N ASP A 140 -8.11 -0.74 20.14
CA ASP A 140 -8.01 -2.11 20.62
C ASP A 140 -8.26 -3.13 19.49
N PRO A 141 -7.91 -4.41 19.68
CA PRO A 141 -8.15 -5.45 18.67
C PRO A 141 -9.62 -5.57 18.25
N GLY A 142 -10.55 -5.25 19.15
CA GLY A 142 -11.99 -5.27 18.90
C GLY A 142 -12.53 -4.02 18.22
N GLN A 143 -11.71 -2.99 17.99
CA GLN A 143 -12.13 -1.68 17.47
C GLN A 143 -13.31 -1.08 18.26
N SER A 144 -13.33 -1.39 19.55
CA SER A 144 -14.36 -1.01 20.50
C SER A 144 -14.06 0.32 21.19
N TRP A 145 -12.80 0.77 21.16
CA TRP A 145 -12.34 2.05 21.69
C TRP A 145 -11.00 2.47 21.05
N ALA A 146 -10.63 3.75 21.16
CA ALA A 146 -9.38 4.30 20.62
C ALA A 146 -8.45 4.79 21.73
N TRP A 147 -7.14 4.58 21.58
CA TRP A 147 -6.14 4.98 22.58
C TRP A 147 -5.08 5.94 22.06
N LEU A 148 -4.99 6.14 20.74
CA LEU A 148 -4.13 7.15 20.14
C LEU A 148 -4.81 7.73 18.90
N ILE A 149 -4.73 9.05 18.76
CA ILE A 149 -5.10 9.77 17.55
C ILE A 149 -3.93 10.68 17.18
N GLY A 150 -3.34 10.44 16.01
CA GLY A 150 -2.28 11.26 15.44
C GLY A 150 -2.83 12.17 14.35
N VAL A 151 -2.40 13.43 14.34
CA VAL A 151 -2.75 14.39 13.29
C VAL A 151 -1.58 15.23 12.83
N PHE A 152 -1.49 15.47 11.53
CA PHE A 152 -0.58 16.46 10.94
C PHE A 152 -1.39 17.50 10.16
N SER A 153 -1.29 18.77 10.55
CA SER A 153 -1.93 19.87 9.83
C SER A 153 -1.00 20.50 8.81
N GLU A 154 -1.47 20.63 7.57
CA GLU A 154 -0.72 21.33 6.53
C GLU A 154 -0.78 22.85 6.64
N HIS A 155 -1.74 23.38 7.40
CA HIS A 155 -1.87 24.83 7.60
C HIS A 155 -0.76 25.38 8.51
N ASP A 156 -0.50 24.70 9.64
CA ASP A 156 0.48 25.15 10.64
C ASP A 156 1.74 24.27 10.70
N HIS A 157 1.83 23.23 9.86
CA HIS A 157 2.91 22.25 9.81
C HIS A 157 3.22 21.60 11.17
N CYS A 158 2.23 21.51 12.06
CA CYS A 158 2.38 20.91 13.37
C CYS A 158 1.79 19.50 13.42
N PHE A 159 2.59 18.57 13.94
CA PHE A 159 2.15 17.26 14.34
C PHE A 159 1.61 17.28 15.77
N ARG A 160 0.50 16.59 16.03
CA ARG A 160 -0.12 16.49 17.36
C ARG A 160 -0.62 15.07 17.59
N GLN A 161 -0.49 14.61 18.83
CA GLN A 161 -0.96 13.29 19.26
C GLN A 161 -1.81 13.43 20.51
N PHE A 162 -2.96 12.77 20.49
CA PHE A 162 -3.85 12.61 21.63
C PHE A 162 -3.72 11.16 22.08
N PHE A 163 -3.11 10.94 23.25
CA PHE A 163 -2.74 9.61 23.74
C PHE A 163 -3.38 9.32 25.10
N ALA A 164 -4.14 8.23 25.19
CA ALA A 164 -4.65 7.72 26.46
C ALA A 164 -3.61 6.77 27.06
N LYS A 165 -3.07 7.09 28.25
CA LYS A 165 -2.07 6.21 28.90
C LYS A 165 -2.69 4.97 29.55
N HIS A 166 -4.01 5.02 29.74
CA HIS A 166 -4.82 3.95 30.28
C HIS A 166 -6.21 4.03 29.62
N PRO A 167 -6.93 2.90 29.43
CA PRO A 167 -8.29 2.91 28.86
C PRO A 167 -9.31 3.85 29.55
N ARG A 168 -9.04 4.28 30.78
CA ARG A 168 -9.90 5.21 31.53
C ARG A 168 -9.73 6.66 31.07
N GLU A 169 -8.65 6.96 30.37
CA GLU A 169 -8.31 8.29 29.87
C GLU A 169 -8.87 8.57 28.47
N GLU A 170 -9.48 7.57 27.82
CA GLU A 170 -10.05 7.72 26.46
C GLU A 170 -10.97 8.94 26.35
N LYS A 171 -11.85 9.15 27.35
CA LYS A 171 -12.76 10.30 27.33
C LYS A 171 -12.00 11.64 27.26
N GLY A 172 -10.96 11.80 28.08
CA GLY A 172 -10.16 13.03 28.09
C GLY A 172 -9.38 13.22 26.79
N MET A 173 -8.79 12.14 26.27
CA MET A 173 -8.13 12.12 24.96
C MET A 173 -9.07 12.55 23.83
N LEU A 174 -10.31 12.02 23.81
CA LEU A 174 -11.32 12.37 22.82
C LEU A 174 -11.82 13.81 23.00
N GLU A 175 -11.98 14.30 24.23
CA GLU A 175 -12.33 15.70 24.50
C GLU A 175 -11.30 16.66 23.91
N ASP A 176 -10.01 16.36 24.08
CA ASP A 176 -8.94 17.21 23.54
C ASP A 176 -8.85 17.13 22.02
N PHE A 177 -9.05 15.95 21.43
CA PHE A 177 -9.16 15.81 19.97
C PHE A 177 -10.37 16.57 19.41
N VAL A 178 -11.55 16.48 20.04
CA VAL A 178 -12.76 17.19 19.62
C VAL A 178 -12.53 18.71 19.67
N LYS A 179 -11.96 19.24 20.75
CA LYS A 179 -11.60 20.68 20.87
C LYS A 179 -10.67 21.10 19.74
N TYR A 180 -9.63 20.30 19.47
CA TYR A 180 -8.73 20.56 18.36
C TYR A 180 -9.46 20.57 17.01
N ALA A 181 -10.27 19.54 16.73
CA ALA A 181 -10.98 19.44 15.46
C ALA A 181 -11.99 20.59 15.24
N GLN A 182 -12.63 21.07 16.30
CA GLN A 182 -13.50 22.25 16.28
C GLN A 182 -12.72 23.55 16.03
N SER A 183 -11.47 23.66 16.53
CA SER A 183 -10.58 24.80 16.25
C SER A 183 -10.11 24.89 14.79
N GLN A 184 -10.35 23.85 13.99
CA GLN A 184 -9.97 23.73 12.58
C GLN A 184 -11.22 23.70 11.68
N PRO A 185 -12.05 24.75 11.62
CA PRO A 185 -13.40 24.68 11.02
C PRO A 185 -13.41 24.40 9.51
N ASN A 186 -12.34 24.77 8.79
CA ASN A 186 -12.24 24.63 7.33
C ASN A 186 -11.41 23.41 6.88
N ALA A 187 -10.78 22.71 7.82
CA ALA A 187 -9.89 21.60 7.49
C ALA A 187 -10.67 20.31 7.16
N ILE A 188 -10.09 19.47 6.31
CA ILE A 188 -10.59 18.14 5.97
C ILE A 188 -9.59 17.13 6.50
N PHE A 189 -10.07 16.19 7.31
CA PHE A 189 -9.26 15.13 7.90
C PHE A 189 -9.15 13.98 6.91
N LEU A 190 -7.95 13.72 6.40
CA LEU A 190 -7.68 12.64 5.46
C LEU A 190 -7.12 11.44 6.19
N SER A 191 -7.73 10.27 5.99
CA SER A 191 -7.29 9.01 6.59
C SER A 191 -7.18 7.91 5.52
N LYS A 192 -6.60 6.75 5.86
CA LYS A 192 -6.39 5.65 4.89
C LYS A 192 -6.62 4.25 5.48
N SER A 193 -7.70 4.04 6.22
CA SER A 193 -8.06 2.70 6.71
C SER A 193 -8.59 1.73 5.63
N GLY A 194 -9.26 2.23 4.58
CA GLY A 194 -9.96 1.41 3.58
C GLY A 194 -11.28 0.79 4.07
N ASN A 195 -11.66 0.98 5.33
CA ASN A 195 -12.88 0.46 5.94
C ASN A 195 -13.57 1.48 6.87
N ASN A 196 -13.16 2.75 6.80
CA ASN A 196 -13.61 3.85 7.63
C ASN A 196 -13.40 3.64 9.15
N VAL A 197 -12.46 2.82 9.60
CA VAL A 197 -12.15 2.67 11.04
C VAL A 197 -11.84 4.02 11.68
N ASP A 198 -11.05 4.83 11.00
CA ASP A 198 -10.56 6.14 11.46
C ASP A 198 -11.68 7.15 11.75
N SER A 199 -12.85 6.96 11.12
CA SER A 199 -14.05 7.73 11.43
C SER A 199 -15.01 6.96 12.33
N ARG A 200 -15.28 5.68 12.05
CA ARG A 200 -16.31 4.90 12.77
C ARG A 200 -16.02 4.78 14.25
N VAL A 201 -14.78 4.44 14.64
CA VAL A 201 -14.44 4.18 16.04
C VAL A 201 -14.47 5.47 16.85
N PRO A 202 -13.72 6.55 16.49
CA PRO A 202 -13.72 7.76 17.30
C PRO A 202 -15.11 8.38 17.37
N LEU A 203 -15.87 8.42 16.27
CA LEU A 203 -17.22 9.00 16.29
C LEU A 203 -18.21 8.19 17.15
N ALA A 204 -18.12 6.87 17.14
CA ALA A 204 -18.93 6.04 18.03
C ALA A 204 -18.62 6.32 19.52
N ARG A 205 -17.35 6.54 19.85
CA ARG A 205 -16.89 6.83 21.22
C ARG A 205 -17.20 8.25 21.66
N ILE A 206 -17.02 9.23 20.78
CA ILE A 206 -17.44 10.63 20.97
C ILE A 206 -18.93 10.68 21.30
N LYS A 207 -19.77 9.98 20.51
CA LYS A 207 -21.21 9.87 20.79
C LYS A 207 -21.49 9.15 22.10
N HIS A 208 -20.78 8.06 22.40
CA HIS A 208 -20.92 7.32 23.67
C HIS A 208 -20.67 8.22 24.89
N TYR A 209 -19.70 9.13 24.80
CA TYR A 209 -19.38 10.08 25.88
C TYR A 209 -20.22 11.37 25.86
N GLY A 210 -21.14 11.54 24.91
CA GLY A 210 -21.98 12.73 24.79
C GLY A 210 -21.23 13.98 24.31
N LEU A 211 -20.13 13.80 23.58
CA LEU A 211 -19.34 14.89 23.00
C LEU A 211 -19.91 15.34 21.65
N GLU A 212 -19.68 16.60 21.28
CA GLU A 212 -20.14 17.15 20.00
C GLU A 212 -19.28 16.68 18.81
N GLU A 213 -19.92 16.21 17.74
CA GLU A 213 -19.24 15.64 16.55
C GLU A 213 -19.37 16.52 15.29
N HIS A 214 -19.36 17.86 15.43
CA HIS A 214 -19.54 18.81 14.31
C HIS A 214 -18.52 18.66 13.15
N PHE A 215 -17.41 17.97 13.37
CA PHE A 215 -16.38 17.70 12.37
C PHE A 215 -16.54 16.36 11.64
N ARG A 216 -17.54 15.54 12.01
CA ARG A 216 -17.78 14.20 11.45
C ARG A 216 -17.78 14.16 9.93
N SER A 217 -18.49 15.08 9.28
CA SER A 217 -18.62 15.14 7.83
C SER A 217 -17.35 15.60 7.12
N ARG A 218 -16.27 15.88 7.86
CA ARG A 218 -14.98 16.34 7.33
C ARG A 218 -13.89 15.26 7.43
N ILE A 219 -14.20 14.06 7.92
CA ILE A 219 -13.27 12.93 7.92
C ILE A 219 -13.51 12.11 6.66
N GLU A 220 -12.50 12.04 5.80
CA GLU A 220 -12.55 11.39 4.50
C GLU A 220 -11.48 10.29 4.41
N ASP A 221 -11.93 9.05 4.19
CA ASP A 221 -11.02 7.93 3.91
C ASP A 221 -10.64 7.96 2.42
N ILE A 222 -9.39 8.33 2.15
CA ILE A 222 -8.87 8.51 0.79
C ILE A 222 -8.33 7.22 0.18
N HIS A 223 -8.41 6.07 0.86
CA HIS A 223 -7.90 4.78 0.37
C HIS A 223 -8.39 4.47 -1.05
N LYS A 224 -9.70 4.61 -1.28
CA LYS A 224 -10.31 4.30 -2.57
C LYS A 224 -9.84 5.27 -3.66
N ALA A 225 -9.80 6.57 -3.35
CA ALA A 225 -9.33 7.59 -4.29
C ALA A 225 -7.89 7.30 -4.73
N LEU A 226 -7.01 6.91 -3.80
CA LEU A 226 -5.65 6.50 -4.11
C LEU A 226 -5.61 5.21 -4.93
N ALA A 227 -6.31 4.16 -4.50
CA ALA A 227 -6.31 2.84 -5.15
C ALA A 227 -6.88 2.85 -6.58
N GLU A 228 -7.76 3.80 -6.90
CA GLU A 228 -8.28 4.01 -8.25
C GLU A 228 -7.36 4.87 -9.12
N SER A 229 -6.50 5.69 -8.51
CA SER A 229 -5.63 6.65 -9.21
C SER A 229 -4.32 6.07 -9.69
N VAL A 230 -3.78 5.05 -9.01
CA VAL A 230 -2.44 4.52 -9.27
C VAL A 230 -2.39 3.01 -9.07
N VAL A 231 -1.59 2.33 -9.88
CA VAL A 231 -1.20 0.93 -9.67
C VAL A 231 0.30 0.83 -9.47
N LEU A 232 0.72 -0.04 -8.56
CA LEU A 232 2.10 -0.18 -8.13
C LEU A 232 2.60 -1.60 -8.45
N PRO A 233 3.92 -1.80 -8.69
CA PRO A 233 4.53 -3.11 -8.88
C PRO A 233 4.77 -3.85 -7.55
N VAL A 234 3.80 -3.83 -6.63
CA VAL A 234 3.90 -4.43 -5.30
C VAL A 234 2.67 -5.28 -4.95
N ARG A 235 2.82 -6.16 -3.96
CA ARG A 235 1.75 -7.06 -3.51
C ARG A 235 0.99 -6.46 -2.33
N GLY A 236 0.07 -5.57 -2.63
CA GLY A 236 -0.79 -4.93 -1.63
C GLY A 236 -1.01 -3.45 -1.92
N PHE A 237 -1.93 -2.85 -1.17
CA PHE A 237 -2.20 -1.42 -1.20
C PHE A 237 -2.49 -0.85 0.20
N ASP A 238 -2.00 -1.56 1.23
CA ASP A 238 -1.93 -1.01 2.58
C ASP A 238 -0.93 0.16 2.64
N LEU A 239 -1.03 0.96 3.70
CA LEU A 239 -0.26 2.19 3.87
C LEU A 239 1.24 1.93 3.78
N LYS A 240 1.74 0.99 4.58
CA LYS A 240 3.17 0.66 4.68
C LYS A 240 3.75 0.17 3.35
N THR A 241 3.04 -0.69 2.62
CA THR A 241 3.44 -1.18 1.31
C THR A 241 3.57 -0.04 0.29
N VAL A 242 2.58 0.84 0.22
CA VAL A 242 2.57 1.97 -0.72
C VAL A 242 3.65 3.00 -0.36
N ALA A 243 3.77 3.37 0.91
CA ALA A 243 4.76 4.32 1.39
C ALA A 243 6.19 3.82 1.16
N SER A 244 6.46 2.55 1.48
CA SER A 244 7.77 1.93 1.26
C SER A 244 8.15 1.88 -0.21
N TYR A 245 7.17 1.61 -1.11
CA TYR A 245 7.41 1.67 -2.55
C TYR A 245 7.88 3.06 -3.00
N PHE A 246 7.29 4.13 -2.47
CA PHE A 246 7.71 5.50 -2.74
C PHE A 246 8.97 5.92 -1.96
N GLY A 247 9.57 5.04 -1.16
CA GLY A 247 10.82 5.29 -0.45
C GLY A 247 10.68 5.88 0.95
N TYR A 248 9.48 5.88 1.55
CA TYR A 248 9.32 6.26 2.96
C TYR A 248 10.06 5.25 3.86
N GLN A 249 10.81 5.75 4.84
CA GLN A 249 11.56 4.94 5.79
C GLN A 249 10.88 4.95 7.15
N PHE A 250 10.26 3.83 7.52
CA PHE A 250 9.64 3.65 8.84
C PHE A 250 10.72 3.45 9.91
N ARG A 251 10.55 4.08 11.07
CA ARG A 251 11.43 3.93 12.24
C ARG A 251 11.35 2.54 12.85
N HIS A 252 10.15 1.94 12.83
CA HIS A 252 9.85 0.63 13.39
C HIS A 252 9.32 -0.31 12.30
N PRO A 253 10.17 -0.76 11.36
CA PRO A 253 9.75 -1.61 10.24
C PRO A 253 9.27 -3.00 10.69
N ASP A 254 9.58 -3.39 11.91
CA ASP A 254 9.12 -4.61 12.55
C ASP A 254 7.72 -4.49 13.14
N LEU A 255 7.15 -3.29 13.29
CA LEU A 255 5.78 -3.09 13.76
C LEU A 255 4.75 -3.14 12.64
N ASP A 256 3.57 -3.68 12.95
CA ASP A 256 2.37 -3.56 12.13
C ASP A 256 1.11 -3.40 13.00
N GLY A 257 0.02 -2.94 12.40
CA GLY A 257 -1.25 -2.69 13.10
C GLY A 257 -1.89 -3.91 13.77
N ARG A 258 -1.37 -5.13 13.59
CA ARG A 258 -1.82 -6.30 14.36
C ARG A 258 -1.06 -6.45 15.67
N MET A 259 0.20 -6.00 15.73
CA MET A 259 1.05 -6.09 16.92
C MET A 259 0.90 -4.89 17.84
N VAL A 260 0.66 -3.71 17.28
CA VAL A 260 0.57 -2.44 18.00
C VAL A 260 -0.43 -2.45 19.18
N PRO A 261 -1.64 -3.05 19.08
CA PRO A 261 -2.53 -3.17 20.23
C PRO A 261 -1.96 -4.01 21.39
N PHE A 262 -1.14 -5.03 21.11
CA PHE A 262 -0.51 -5.84 22.15
C PHE A 262 0.66 -5.11 22.82
N GLU A 263 1.41 -4.30 22.08
CA GLU A 263 2.43 -3.40 22.67
C GLU A 263 1.78 -2.33 23.54
N TYR A 264 0.60 -1.81 23.16
CA TYR A 264 -0.16 -0.90 24.03
C TYR A 264 -0.60 -1.60 25.33
N ASP A 265 -1.10 -2.83 25.26
CA ASP A 265 -1.42 -3.62 26.46
C ASP A 265 -0.19 -3.85 27.35
N GLU A 266 0.99 -4.09 26.77
CA GLU A 266 2.25 -4.17 27.50
C GLU A 266 2.59 -2.83 28.18
N TYR A 267 2.44 -1.73 27.46
CA TYR A 267 2.65 -0.39 28.00
C TYR A 267 1.72 -0.11 29.19
N VAL A 268 0.43 -0.43 29.09
CA VAL A 268 -0.53 -0.21 30.18
C VAL A 268 -0.11 -0.98 31.44
N ARG A 269 0.39 -2.21 31.31
CA ARG A 269 0.86 -3.04 32.44
C ARG A 269 2.19 -2.59 33.02
N SER A 270 3.15 -2.27 32.16
CA SER A 270 4.53 -1.97 32.55
C SER A 270 4.78 -0.50 32.88
N GLN A 271 3.95 0.40 32.34
CA GLN A 271 4.15 1.85 32.31
C GLN A 271 5.53 2.25 31.76
N ASN A 272 6.12 1.41 30.90
CA ASN A 272 7.45 1.64 30.35
C ASN A 272 7.43 2.79 29.32
N PRO A 273 8.13 3.92 29.57
CA PRO A 273 8.13 5.06 28.65
C PRO A 273 8.76 4.74 27.28
N ALA A 274 9.61 3.72 27.19
CA ALA A 274 10.18 3.29 25.90
C ALA A 274 9.11 2.67 24.98
N VAL A 275 8.17 1.90 25.54
CA VAL A 275 7.05 1.32 24.78
C VAL A 275 6.11 2.43 24.32
N ALA A 276 5.76 3.37 25.20
CA ALA A 276 4.96 4.54 24.83
C ALA A 276 5.61 5.35 23.68
N LYS A 277 6.90 5.65 23.80
CA LYS A 277 7.65 6.35 22.75
C LYS A 277 7.54 5.62 21.41
N ARG A 278 7.74 4.31 21.41
CA ARG A 278 7.68 3.48 20.20
C ARG A 278 6.29 3.47 19.57
N LEU A 279 5.22 3.38 20.35
CA LEU A 279 3.84 3.49 19.87
C LEU A 279 3.54 4.87 19.26
N LEU A 280 4.01 5.93 19.89
CA LEU A 280 3.85 7.30 19.38
C LEU A 280 4.62 7.51 18.07
N GLU A 281 5.86 6.99 17.98
CA GLU A 281 6.65 7.04 16.74
C GLU A 281 6.02 6.21 15.61
N TYR A 282 5.43 5.06 15.92
CA TYR A 282 4.69 4.25 14.94
C TYR A 282 3.51 5.02 14.33
N ASN A 283 2.65 5.59 15.18
CA ASN A 283 1.50 6.37 14.72
C ASN A 283 1.91 7.64 13.97
N GLU A 284 2.98 8.32 14.39
CA GLU A 284 3.53 9.45 13.64
C GLU A 284 4.01 9.02 12.25
N ASP A 285 4.67 7.86 12.12
CA ASP A 285 5.05 7.34 10.81
C ASP A 285 3.82 7.01 9.94
N ASP A 286 2.75 6.47 10.50
CA ASP A 286 1.53 6.19 9.73
C ASP A 286 0.87 7.49 9.21
N VAL A 287 0.77 8.53 10.03
CA VAL A 287 0.27 9.85 9.57
C VAL A 287 1.18 10.47 8.51
N MET A 288 2.49 10.49 8.76
CA MET A 288 3.45 11.17 7.88
C MET A 288 3.68 10.40 6.58
N SER A 289 3.61 9.07 6.61
CA SER A 289 3.68 8.24 5.41
C SER A 289 2.44 8.42 4.53
N LEU A 290 1.26 8.63 5.10
CA LEU A 290 0.07 8.97 4.33
C LEU A 290 0.24 10.30 3.60
N ARG A 291 0.72 11.33 4.32
CA ARG A 291 1.06 12.63 3.70
C ARG A 291 2.06 12.45 2.56
N TYR A 292 3.13 11.70 2.81
CA TYR A 292 4.19 11.45 1.83
C TYR A 292 3.64 10.80 0.54
N ILE A 293 2.75 9.80 0.66
CA ILE A 293 2.11 9.16 -0.50
C ILE A 293 1.30 10.19 -1.30
N VAL A 294 0.45 10.98 -0.62
CA VAL A 294 -0.37 12.00 -1.28
C VAL A 294 0.51 13.00 -2.01
N ARG A 295 1.56 13.50 -1.36
CA ARG A 295 2.48 14.48 -1.95
C ARG A 295 3.26 13.94 -3.14
N LYS A 296 3.70 12.67 -3.08
CA LYS A 296 4.33 11.96 -4.20
C LYS A 296 3.41 11.82 -5.40
N LEU A 297 2.17 11.40 -5.18
CA LEU A 297 1.19 11.19 -6.26
C LEU A 297 0.71 12.50 -6.89
N MET A 298 0.74 13.60 -6.14
CA MET A 298 0.45 14.94 -6.66
C MET A 298 1.65 15.63 -7.30
N GLY A 299 2.84 15.02 -7.28
CA GLY A 299 4.07 15.61 -7.83
C GLY A 299 4.59 16.80 -7.04
N THR A 300 4.34 16.85 -5.73
CA THR A 300 4.71 17.98 -4.85
C THR A 300 5.84 17.68 -3.87
N GLU A 301 6.33 16.44 -3.81
CA GLU A 301 7.52 16.01 -3.05
C GLU A 301 8.26 14.85 -3.74
#